data_AF-A0AB39XHR6-F1
#
_entry.id   AF-A0AB39XHR6-F1
#
_cell.length_a   1.000
_cell.length_b   1.000
_cell.length_c   1.000
_cell.angle_alpha   90.00
_cell.angle_beta   90.00
_cell.angle_gamma   90.00
#
_symmetry.space_group_name_H-M   'P 1'
#
loop_
_entity.id
_entity.type
_entity.pdbx_description
1 polymer ?
#
loop_
_entity_poly.entity_id
_entity_poly.type
_entity_poly.pdbx_seq_one_letter_code
_entity_poly.pdbx_strand_id
1 'polypeptide(L)' 'MNAIQYLEDQAARAERIAKRITDTRTIEQLLTFAGERRREIELIAARRRQA' A
#
# COMPACT_ATOMS: atom_id res chain seq x y z
N MET A 1 -15.34 -6.04 -5.61
CA MET A 1 -14.01 -5.67 -5.08
C MET A 1 -14.23 -4.86 -3.82
N ASN A 2 -13.66 -5.26 -2.68
CA ASN A 2 -13.82 -4.50 -1.42
C ASN A 2 -12.64 -3.53 -1.20
N ALA A 3 -12.82 -2.56 -0.32
CA ALA A 3 -11.82 -1.50 -0.08
C ALA A 3 -10.44 -2.05 0.34
N ILE A 4 -10.39 -3.16 1.08
CA ILE A 4 -9.13 -3.78 1.52
C ILE A 4 -8.38 -4.37 0.31
N GLN A 5 -9.05 -5.17 -0.52
CA GLN A 5 -8.44 -5.75 -1.73
C GLN A 5 -7.89 -4.66 -2.67
N TYR A 6 -8.61 -3.53 -2.79
CA TYR A 6 -8.15 -2.41 -3.60
C TYR A 6 -6.86 -1.78 -3.05
N LEU A 7 -6.77 -1.57 -1.74
CA LEU A 7 -5.57 -1.04 -1.09
C LEU A 7 -4.39 -2.03 -1.15
N GLU A 8 -4.65 -3.33 -1.03
CA GLU A 8 -3.65 -4.39 -1.16
C GLU A 8 -3.04 -4.40 -2.57
N ASP A 9 -3.89 -4.35 -3.60
CA ASP A 9 -3.46 -4.31 -4.99
C ASP A 9 -2.62 -3.05 -5.30
N GLN A 10 -2.98 -1.91 -4.71
CA GLN A 10 -2.20 -0.67 -4.85
C GLN A 10 -0.81 -0.79 -4.20
N ALA A 11 -0.74 -1.31 -2.97
CA ALA A 11 0.54 -1.51 -2.29
C ALA A 11 1.43 -2.48 -3.06
N ALA A 12 0.89 -3.64 -3.46
CA ALA A 12 1.64 -4.66 -4.21
C ALA A 12 2.11 -4.15 -5.58
N ARG A 13 1.32 -3.30 -6.24
CA ARG A 13 1.71 -2.66 -7.50
C ARG A 13 2.86 -1.67 -7.29
N ALA A 14 2.77 -0.80 -6.30
CA ALA A 14 3.81 0.18 -6.00
C ALA A 14 5.15 -0.52 -5.69
N GLU A 15 5.14 -1.58 -4.89
CA GLU A 15 6.33 -2.36 -4.58
C GLU A 15 6.94 -3.05 -5.81
N ARG A 16 6.11 -3.56 -6.73
CA ARG A 16 6.60 -4.16 -7.98
C ARG A 16 7.24 -3.12 -8.90
N ILE A 17 6.69 -1.91 -8.98
CA ILE A 17 7.27 -0.83 -9.79
C ILE A 17 8.61 -0.39 -9.18
N ALA A 18 8.69 -0.24 -7.85
CA ALA A 18 9.92 0.13 -7.14
C ALA A 18 11.08 -0.84 -7.45
N LYS A 19 10.80 -2.14 -7.55
CA LYS A 19 11.82 -3.16 -7.89
C LYS A 19 12.34 -3.08 -9.33
N ARG A 20 11.71 -2.32 -10.22
CA ARG A 20 12.03 -2.25 -11.66
C ARG A 20 12.67 -0.94 -12.10
N ILE A 21 12.74 0.04 -11.20
CA ILE A 21 13.29 1.36 -11.49
C ILE A 21 14.60 1.55 -10.71
N THR A 22 15.47 2.43 -11.20
CA THR A 22 16.74 2.76 -10.56
C THR A 22 16.75 4.15 -9.94
N ASP A 23 15.73 4.97 -10.20
CA ASP A 23 15.61 6.31 -9.62
C ASP A 23 15.24 6.20 -8.14
N THR A 24 16.22 6.47 -7.27
CA THR A 24 16.09 6.32 -5.82
C THR A 24 14.92 7.12 -5.25
N ARG A 25 14.69 8.35 -5.75
CA ARG A 25 13.60 9.20 -5.27
C ARG A 25 12.22 8.60 -5.57
N THR A 26 12.05 8.08 -6.79
CA THR A 26 10.81 7.42 -7.19
C THR A 26 10.61 6.11 -6.42
N ILE A 27 11.68 5.37 -6.12
CA ILE A 27 11.62 4.19 -5.24
C ILE A 27 11.08 4.57 -3.86
N GLU A 28 11.65 5.59 -3.23
CA GLU A 28 11.24 6.05 -1.90
C GLU A 28 9.77 6.49 -1.87
N GLN A 29 9.32 7.19 -2.90
CA GLN A 29 7.92 7.60 -3.02
C GLN A 29 6.97 6.40 -3.17
N LEU A 30 7.33 5.40 -3.97
CA LEU A 30 6.53 4.19 -4.15
C LEU A 30 6.46 3.35 -2.87
N LEU A 31 7.57 3.23 -2.15
CA LEU A 31 7.61 2.51 -0.87
C LEU A 31 6.82 3.25 0.21
N THR A 32 6.93 4.58 0.28
CA THR A 32 6.12 5.41 1.19
C THR A 32 4.64 5.23 0.91
N PHE A 33 4.24 5.32 -0.36
CA PHE A 33 2.85 5.10 -0.78
C PHE A 33 2.36 3.70 -0.40
N ALA A 34 3.16 2.64 -0.63
CA ALA A 34 2.79 1.29 -0.23
C ALA A 34 2.59 1.17 1.30
N GLY A 35 3.45 1.82 2.09
CA GLY A 35 3.32 1.89 3.54
C GLY A 35 2.03 2.58 4.00
N GLU A 36 1.64 3.67 3.35
CA GLU A 36 0.37 4.37 3.65
C GLU A 36 -0.84 3.48 3.40
N ARG A 37 -0.89 2.77 2.26
CA ARG A 37 -2.00 1.88 1.93
C ARG A 37 -2.11 0.71 2.91
N ARG A 38 -0.96 0.17 3.35
CA ARG A 38 -0.92 -0.86 4.41
C ARG A 38 -1.47 -0.34 5.73
N ARG A 39 -1.07 0.86 6.15
CA ARG A 39 -1.59 1.48 7.38
C ARG A 39 -3.10 1.71 7.30
N GLU A 40 -3.60 2.11 6.13
CA GLU A 40 -5.04 2.30 5.90
C GLU A 40 -5.82 0.99 6.01
N ILE A 41 -5.27 -0.12 5.49
CA ILE A 41 -5.82 -1.47 5.68
C ILE A 41 -5.89 -1.82 7.18
N GLU A 42 -4.81 -1.58 7.93
CA GLU A 42 -4.77 -1.86 9.38
C GLU A 42 -5.87 -1.10 10.14
N LEU A 43 -6.09 0.18 9.79
CA LEU A 43 -7.14 1.00 10.39
C LEU A 43 -8.55 0.48 10.05
N ILE A 44 -8.80 0.12 8.80
CA ILE A 44 -10.08 -0.46 8.37
C ILE A 44 -10.33 -1.79 9.08
N ALA A 45 -9.31 -2.66 9.16
CA ALA A 45 -9.40 -3.95 9.83
C ALA A 45 -9.61 -3.78 11.33
N ALA A 46 -8.93 -2.82 11.98
CA ALA A 46 -9.13 -2.51 13.39
C ALA A 46 -10.55 -2.03 13.68
N ARG A 47 -11.09 -1.12 12.85
CA ARG A 47 -12.46 -0.61 12.99
C ARG A 47 -13.51 -1.72 12.87
N ARG A 48 -13.29 -2.69 11.98
CA ARG A 48 -14.17 -3.87 11.84
C ARG A 48 -14.14 -4.82 13.04
N ARG A 49 -13.05 -4.86 13.81
CA ARG A 49 -12.95 -5.70 15.03
C ARG A 49 -13.64 -5.06 16.23
N GLN A 50 -13.87 -3.75 16.19
CA GLN A 50 -14.52 -2.98 17.27
C GLN A 50 -16.02 -2.81 17.06
N ALA A 51 -16.53 -3.13 15.87
CA ALA A 51 -17.95 -3.10 15.50
C ALA A 51 -18.56 -4.49 15.64
#